data_AF-A0A450TQC1-F1
#
_entry.id   AF-A0A450TQC1-F1
#
_cell.length_a   1.000
_cell.length_b   1.000
_cell.length_c   1.000
_cell.angle_alpha   90.00
_cell.angle_beta   90.00
_cell.angle_gamma   90.00
#
_symmetry.space_group_name_H-M   'P 1'
#
loop_
_entity.id
_entity.type
_entity.pdbx_description
1 polymer ?
#
loop_
_entity_poly.entity_id
_entity_poly.type
_entity_poly.pdbx_seq_one_letter_code
_entity_poly.pdbx_strand_id
1 'polypeptide(L)'
;MDWEIASSIRDTQRNSRTGLLGILLPPYSDQPLSEVNIKRTEDGKLLYNPYAHLPPRLHDNVECGYAKIYSWPSSPEDLKTWIHEAFQRRKSVIPDNSYPGFANNRSESQSQWSY
;
A
#
# COMPACT_ATOMS: atom_id res chain seq x y z
N MET A 1 -10.83 1.32 4.70
CA MET A 1 -9.59 0.93 3.98
C MET A 1 -8.69 0.01 4.81
N ASP A 2 -8.24 0.36 6.02
CA ASP A 2 -7.37 -0.54 6.82
C ASP A 2 -7.97 -1.93 7.10
N TRP A 3 -9.29 -2.01 7.27
CA TRP A 3 -10.02 -3.26 7.50
C TRP A 3 -10.07 -4.18 6.26
N GLU A 4 -10.04 -3.63 5.04
CA GLU A 4 -10.02 -4.39 3.78
C GLU A 4 -8.63 -4.97 3.51
N ILE A 5 -7.59 -4.23 3.86
CA ILE A 5 -6.20 -4.70 3.75
C ILE A 5 -5.98 -5.83 4.78
N ALA A 6 -6.40 -5.62 6.03
CA ALA A 6 -6.27 -6.61 7.10
C ALA A 6 -7.00 -7.92 6.81
N SER A 7 -8.18 -7.86 6.18
CA SER A 7 -8.95 -9.07 5.83
C SER A 7 -8.35 -9.82 4.64
N SER A 8 -7.78 -9.10 3.67
CA SER A 8 -7.22 -9.69 2.43
C SER A 8 -5.85 -10.34 2.62
N ILE A 9 -5.01 -9.82 3.53
CA ILE A 9 -3.69 -10.40 3.83
C ILE A 9 -3.75 -11.54 4.87
N ARG A 10 -4.92 -11.81 5.46
CA ARG A 10 -5.08 -12.84 6.49
C ARG A 10 -5.09 -14.22 5.84
N ASP A 11 -4.00 -14.97 6.04
CA ASP A 11 -3.94 -16.38 5.64
C ASP A 11 -4.81 -17.22 6.59
N THR A 12 -5.88 -17.81 6.07
CA THR A 12 -6.75 -18.70 6.84
C THR A 12 -6.82 -20.05 6.16
N GLN A 13 -7.13 -21.13 6.91
CA GLN A 13 -7.24 -22.49 6.36
C GLN A 13 -8.16 -22.62 5.12
N ARG A 14 -9.07 -21.66 4.91
CA ARG A 14 -10.00 -21.63 3.76
C ARG A 14 -9.70 -20.53 2.73
N ASN A 15 -8.78 -19.61 3.01
CA ASN A 15 -8.52 -18.48 2.12
C ASN A 15 -7.03 -18.17 2.10
N SER A 16 -6.37 -18.50 0.98
CA SER A 16 -4.96 -18.19 0.78
C SER A 16 -4.78 -16.67 0.70
N ARG A 17 -3.81 -16.14 1.44
CA ARG A 17 -3.43 -14.71 1.40
C ARG A 17 -3.38 -14.14 -0.02
N THR A 18 -3.92 -12.94 -0.21
CA THR A 18 -3.90 -12.23 -1.49
C THR A 18 -2.60 -11.45 -1.67
N GLY A 19 -2.21 -11.18 -2.92
CA GLY A 19 -1.14 -10.22 -3.19
C GLY A 19 -1.56 -8.80 -2.81
N LEU A 20 -0.62 -7.98 -2.33
CA LEU A 20 -0.84 -6.58 -2.01
C LEU A 20 0.03 -5.68 -2.88
N LEU A 21 -0.57 -4.63 -3.44
CA LEU A 21 0.10 -3.56 -4.15
C LEU A 21 -0.66 -2.25 -3.90
N GLY A 22 0.06 -1.13 -3.93
CA GLY A 22 -0.53 0.21 -3.92
C GLY A 22 -0.29 0.91 -5.26
N ILE A 23 -1.30 1.64 -5.73
CA ILE A 23 -1.20 2.49 -6.92
C ILE A 23 -1.51 3.92 -6.51
N LEU A 24 -0.59 4.84 -6.78
CA LEU A 24 -0.80 6.27 -6.58
C LEU A 24 -1.52 6.84 -7.80
N LEU A 25 -2.66 7.50 -7.56
CA LEU A 25 -3.44 8.13 -8.61
C LEU A 25 -2.74 9.41 -9.12
N PRO A 26 -2.98 9.83 -10.37
CA PRO A 26 -2.37 11.05 -10.93
C PRO A 26 -2.46 12.32 -10.06
N PRO A 27 -3.59 12.68 -9.41
CA PRO A 27 -3.67 13.90 -8.59
C PRO A 27 -2.77 13.89 -7.35
N TYR A 28 -2.13 12.75 -7.04
CA TYR A 28 -1.16 12.64 -5.97
C TYR A 28 0.14 13.42 -6.28
N SER A 29 0.50 13.60 -7.56
CA SER A 29 1.68 14.39 -7.95
C SER A 29 1.56 15.88 -7.63
N ASP A 30 0.34 16.37 -7.46
CA ASP A 30 0.05 17.81 -7.35
C ASP A 30 0.02 18.29 -5.90
N GLN A 31 0.21 17.39 -4.94
CA GLN A 31 0.27 17.71 -3.51
C GLN A 31 1.68 18.16 -3.13
N PRO A 32 1.85 19.26 -2.38
CA PRO A 32 3.16 19.65 -1.86
C PRO A 32 3.64 18.61 -0.85
N LEU A 33 4.59 17.77 -1.27
CA LEU A 33 5.24 16.81 -0.38
C LEU A 33 6.23 17.57 0.50
N SER A 34 6.04 17.48 1.82
CA SER A 34 7.08 17.87 2.78
C SER A 34 8.37 17.09 2.46
N GLU A 35 9.51 17.78 2.39
CA GLU A 35 10.84 17.21 2.06
C GLU A 35 11.29 16.11 3.02
N VAL A 36 10.61 15.96 4.16
CA VAL A 36 10.94 14.97 5.19
C VAL A 36 10.23 13.65 4.89
N ASN A 37 11.00 12.57 4.79
CA ASN A 37 10.56 11.18 4.58
C ASN A 37 9.90 10.88 3.22
N ILE A 38 10.42 11.42 2.12
CA ILE A 38 9.94 11.09 0.77
C ILE A 38 10.53 9.74 0.31
N LYS A 39 9.67 8.85 -0.20
CA LYS A 39 10.03 7.60 -0.91
C LYS A 39 9.68 7.72 -2.40
N ARG A 40 10.36 6.92 -3.23
CA ARG A 40 10.10 6.85 -4.67
C ARG A 40 9.30 5.60 -4.98
N THR A 41 8.36 5.69 -5.91
CA THR A 41 7.64 4.52 -6.42
C THR A 41 8.61 3.55 -7.12
N GLU A 42 8.23 2.29 -7.17
CA GLU A 42 9.05 1.21 -7.75
C GLU A 42 9.32 1.41 -9.25
N ASP A 43 8.41 2.07 -9.96
CA ASP A 43 8.55 2.46 -11.35
C ASP A 43 9.33 3.77 -11.55
N GLY A 44 9.76 4.41 -10.46
CA GLY A 44 10.59 5.62 -10.48
C GLY A 44 9.88 6.89 -10.94
N LYS A 45 8.58 6.83 -11.24
CA LYS A 45 7.85 7.96 -11.85
C LYS A 45 7.41 9.01 -10.83
N LEU A 46 7.17 8.61 -9.58
CA LEU A 46 6.50 9.48 -8.61
C LEU A 46 7.16 9.40 -7.23
N LEU A 47 7.13 10.53 -6.51
CA LEU A 47 7.59 10.64 -5.12
C LEU A 47 6.39 10.66 -4.20
N TYR A 48 6.48 10.00 -3.05
CA TYR A 48 5.38 9.91 -2.10
C TYR A 48 5.86 9.94 -0.66
N ASN A 49 5.06 10.52 0.22
CA ASN A 49 5.29 10.47 1.65
C ASN A 49 4.48 9.28 2.24
N PRO A 50 5.14 8.21 2.72
CA PRO A 50 4.46 7.06 3.31
C PRO A 50 3.73 7.41 4.62
N TYR A 51 4.12 8.49 5.29
CA TYR A 51 3.52 8.93 6.55
C TYR A 51 2.33 9.88 6.36
N ALA A 52 2.21 10.55 5.22
CA ALA A 52 1.15 11.55 5.02
C ALA A 52 -0.18 10.95 4.56
N HIS A 53 -0.13 9.97 3.64
CA HIS A 53 -1.31 9.55 2.88
C HIS A 53 -1.45 8.03 2.69
N LEU A 54 -0.46 7.23 3.09
CA LEU A 54 -0.60 5.77 3.04
C LEU A 54 -1.23 5.26 4.33
N PRO A 55 -2.16 4.28 4.25
CA PRO A 55 -2.60 3.55 5.43
C PRO A 55 -1.39 2.91 6.14
N PRO A 56 -1.28 2.99 7.48
CA PRO A 56 -0.15 2.45 8.23
C PRO A 56 0.08 0.97 7.95
N ARG A 57 -1.00 0.18 7.82
CA ARG A 57 -0.89 -1.25 7.48
C ARG A 57 -0.33 -1.48 6.08
N LEU A 58 -0.61 -0.59 5.12
CA LEU A 58 0.02 -0.66 3.81
C LEU A 58 1.50 -0.30 3.92
N HIS A 59 1.84 0.74 4.68
CA HIS A 59 3.22 1.14 4.93
C HIS A 59 4.05 0.01 5.55
N ASP A 60 3.56 -0.66 6.60
CA ASP A 60 4.26 -1.77 7.25
C ASP A 60 4.49 -2.94 6.27
N ASN A 61 3.49 -3.23 5.41
CA ASN A 61 3.63 -4.25 4.37
C ASN A 61 4.60 -3.83 3.26
N VAL A 62 4.80 -2.53 3.02
CA VAL A 62 5.84 -2.03 2.12
C VAL A 62 7.22 -2.15 2.77
N GLU A 63 7.36 -1.82 4.06
CA GLU A 63 8.63 -1.95 4.78
C GLU A 63 9.10 -3.41 4.87
N CYS A 64 8.18 -4.36 5.09
CA CYS A 64 8.53 -5.79 5.12
C CYS A 64 8.70 -6.41 3.71
N GLY A 65 8.51 -5.62 2.65
CA GLY A 65 8.68 -6.03 1.25
C GLY A 65 7.52 -6.88 0.68
N TYR A 66 6.42 -7.01 1.42
CA TYR A 66 5.23 -7.74 0.96
C TYR A 66 4.49 -6.97 -0.13
N ALA A 67 4.32 -5.67 0.09
CA ALA A 67 3.66 -4.73 -0.81
C ALA A 67 4.67 -3.84 -1.53
N LYS A 68 4.25 -3.35 -2.69
CA LYS A 68 5.01 -2.42 -3.53
C LYS A 68 4.10 -1.28 -3.96
N ILE A 69 4.66 -0.08 -4.09
CA ILE A 69 3.92 1.12 -4.48
C ILE A 69 4.36 1.54 -5.88
N TYR A 70 3.40 1.62 -6.80
CA TYR A 70 3.61 2.06 -8.17
C TYR A 70 2.85 3.36 -8.43
N SER A 71 3.30 4.14 -9.41
CA SER A 71 2.47 5.23 -9.93
C SER A 71 1.36 4.69 -10.83
N TRP A 72 0.40 5.55 -11.18
CA TRP A 72 -0.67 5.19 -12.10
C TRP A 72 -0.10 4.61 -13.42
N PRO A 73 -0.52 3.39 -13.82
CA PRO A 73 0.05 2.73 -14.98
C PRO A 73 -0.24 3.52 -16.26
N SER A 74 0.77 3.62 -17.12
CA SER A 74 0.61 4.21 -18.46
C SER A 74 0.09 3.18 -19.47
N SER A 75 0.26 1.88 -19.16
CA SER A 75 -0.14 0.74 -19.99
C SER A 75 -0.86 -0.33 -19.15
N PRO A 76 -1.88 -1.01 -19.70
CA PRO A 76 -2.48 -2.17 -19.07
C PRO A 76 -1.50 -3.33 -18.81
N GLU A 77 -0.44 -3.44 -19.60
CA GLU A 77 0.58 -4.49 -19.44
C GLU A 77 1.44 -4.28 -18.18
N ASP A 78 1.74 -3.02 -17.84
CA ASP A 78 2.42 -2.69 -16.59
C ASP A 78 1.58 -3.13 -15.39
N LEU A 79 0.28 -2.83 -15.43
CA LEU A 79 -0.66 -3.21 -14.38
C LEU A 79 -0.73 -4.73 -14.21
N LYS A 80 -0.85 -5.50 -15.31
CA LYS A 80 -0.85 -6.97 -15.25
C LYS A 80 0.43 -7.50 -14.63
N THR A 81 1.57 -6.93 -15.01
CA THR A 81 2.88 -7.31 -14.47
C THR A 81 2.94 -7.08 -12.97
N TRP A 82 2.53 -5.91 -12.49
CA TRP A 82 2.54 -5.58 -11.06
C TRP A 82 1.59 -6.46 -10.24
N ILE A 83 0.40 -6.77 -10.79
CA ILE A 83 -0.53 -7.72 -10.18
C ILE A 83 0.10 -9.11 -10.09
N HIS A 84 0.76 -9.57 -11.15
CA HIS A 84 1.42 -10.87 -11.17
C HIS A 84 2.55 -10.94 -10.14
N GLU A 85 3.40 -9.91 -10.06
CA GLU A 85 4.45 -9.82 -9.05
C GLU A 85 3.89 -9.83 -7.62
N ALA A 86 2.81 -9.09 -7.36
CA ALA A 86 2.15 -9.09 -6.05
C ALA A 86 1.59 -10.47 -5.70
N PHE A 87 1.03 -11.15 -6.69
CA PHE A 87 0.54 -12.51 -6.53
C PHE A 87 1.65 -13.53 -6.27
N GLN A 88 2.83 -13.36 -6.84
CA GLN A 88 3.98 -14.22 -6.53
C GLN A 88 4.53 -13.94 -5.13
N ARG A 89 4.68 -12.66 -4.76
CA ARG A 89 5.21 -12.22 -3.46
C ARG A 89 4.43 -12.77 -2.27
N ARG A 90 3.11 -12.99 -2.42
CA ARG A 90 2.26 -13.57 -1.37
C ARG A 90 2.78 -14.91 -0.83
N LYS A 91 3.57 -15.67 -1.60
CA LYS A 91 4.15 -16.96 -1.17
C LYS A 91 5.51 -16.81 -0.50
N SER A 92 6.29 -15.82 -0.92
CA SER A 92 7.71 -15.69 -0.57
C SER A 92 7.97 -14.72 0.59
N VAL A 93 7.05 -13.80 0.87
CA VAL A 93 7.18 -12.79 1.93
C VAL A 93 6.08 -12.98 2.96
N ILE A 94 6.43 -12.85 4.24
CA ILE A 94 5.46 -12.88 5.35
C ILE A 94 4.89 -11.46 5.48
N PRO A 95 3.56 -11.27 5.32
CA PRO A 95 2.95 -9.96 5.49
C PRO A 95 3.02 -9.52 6.95
N ASP A 96 3.13 -8.21 7.18
CA ASP A 96 2.96 -7.64 8.51
C ASP A 96 1.49 -7.29 8.73
N ASN A 97 0.84 -7.99 9.67
CA ASN A 97 -0.52 -7.71 10.08
C ASN A 97 -0.61 -7.37 11.58
N SER A 98 0.53 -7.02 12.20
CA SER A 98 0.64 -6.68 13.62
C SER A 98 -0.04 -5.35 13.96
N TYR A 99 -0.28 -4.49 12.97
CA TYR A 99 -0.89 -3.18 13.18
C TYR A 99 -2.28 -3.31 13.83
N PRO A 100 -2.54 -2.66 14.99
CA PRO A 100 -3.82 -2.75 15.69
C PRO A 100 -4.98 -2.40 14.76
N GLY A 101 -6.05 -3.18 14.80
CA GLY A 101 -7.27 -2.82 14.08
C GLY A 101 -7.80 -1.49 14.62
N PHE A 102 -7.99 -0.48 13.77
CA PHE A 102 -8.77 0.68 14.16
C PHE A 102 -10.20 0.19 14.48
N ALA A 103 -10.64 0.38 15.73
CA ALA A 103 -11.95 -0.11 16.19
C ALA A 103 -13.14 0.57 15.48
N ASN A 104 -12.91 1.68 14.77
CA ASN A 104 -13.94 2.49 14.11
C ASN A 104 -13.53 2.84 12.67
N ASN A 105 -14.51 2.87 11.75
CA ASN A 105 -14.37 3.59 10.48
C ASN A 105 -14.20 5.08 10.79
N ARG A 106 -13.16 5.70 10.23
CA ARG A 106 -12.89 7.13 10.42
C ARG A 106 -13.95 7.97 9.70
N SER A 107 -14.53 8.96 10.38
CA SER A 107 -15.31 10.01 9.75
C SER A 107 -14.39 10.95 8.95
N GLU A 108 -14.91 11.53 7.87
CA GLU A 108 -14.21 12.21 6.76
C GLU A 108 -13.30 13.41 7.10
N SER A 109 -13.08 13.76 8.37
CA SER A 109 -12.47 15.03 8.78
C SER A 109 -10.99 15.00 9.19
N GLN A 110 -10.23 13.94 8.91
CA GLN A 110 -8.78 13.90 9.21
C GLN A 110 -7.93 13.66 7.96
N SER A 111 -7.19 14.69 7.56
CA SER A 111 -6.37 14.74 6.34
C SER A 111 -4.96 14.13 6.50
N GLN A 112 -4.56 13.74 7.71
CA GLN A 112 -3.20 13.26 8.01
C GLN A 112 -3.20 12.14 9.06
N TRP A 113 -2.24 11.21 8.92
CA TRP A 113 -1.98 10.16 9.89
C TRP A 113 -1.10 10.71 11.02
N SER A 114 -1.58 10.63 12.26
CA SER A 114 -0.75 10.83 13.44
C SER A 114 0.00 9.52 13.74
N TYR A 115 1.33 9.58 13.62
CA TYR A 115 2.27 8.53 14.03
C TYR A 115 2.61 8.66 15.51
#